data_AF-A0A2U0S6S7-F1
#
_entry.id   AF-A0A2U0S6S7-F1
#
_cell.length_a   1.000
_cell.length_b   1.000
_cell.length_c   1.000
_cell.angle_alpha   90.00
_cell.angle_beta   90.00
_cell.angle_gamma   90.00
#
_symmetry.space_group_name_H-M   'P 1'
#
loop_
_entity.id
_entity.type
_entity.pdbx_description
1 polymer ?
#
loop_
_entity_poly.entity_id
_entity_poly.type
_entity_poly.pdbx_seq_one_letter_code
_entity_poly.pdbx_strand_id
1 'polypeptide(L)'
;MTGIFGTGASLEVDFNLILQIVSFLILIVGIVYKNRKKFKMHSISMGVAVILHVISFLAIMGPIFFRHLGIYVDYISSTEIQTTWIHAIPGAAAMILGILLVGLWALKPANIAACSKRKRLMDLTVLLWLISLVFGIITYILVYTSVTT
;
A
#
# COMPACT_ATOMS: atom_id res chain seq x y z
N MET A 1 4.10 16.47 20.60
CA MET A 1 3.68 15.16 20.04
C MET A 1 2.24 15.31 19.61
N THR A 2 1.94 15.14 18.32
CA THR A 2 0.58 15.34 17.77
C THR A 2 -0.05 14.07 17.23
N GLY A 3 0.70 12.95 17.15
CA GLY A 3 0.22 11.63 16.79
C GLY A 3 -0.34 10.81 17.97
N ILE A 4 -1.00 9.70 17.64
CA ILE A 4 -1.61 8.72 18.57
C ILE A 4 -0.62 7.65 19.02
N PHE A 5 0.47 7.43 18.29
CA PHE A 5 1.48 6.42 18.65
C PHE A 5 2.58 6.93 19.59
N GLY A 6 2.50 8.18 20.05
CA GLY A 6 3.50 8.78 20.94
C GLY A 6 4.87 8.99 20.28
N THR A 7 4.90 9.09 18.95
CA THR A 7 6.10 9.33 18.14
C THR A 7 6.21 10.80 17.71
N GLY A 8 7.25 11.15 16.96
CA GLY A 8 7.37 12.45 16.30
C GLY A 8 6.40 12.66 15.12
N ALA A 9 5.60 11.65 14.77
CA ALA A 9 4.65 11.72 13.65
C ALA A 9 3.45 12.62 13.96
N SER A 10 2.86 13.19 12.90
CA SER A 10 1.56 13.84 12.98
C SER A 10 0.43 12.80 12.99
N LEU A 11 -0.74 13.22 13.48
CA LEU A 11 -1.94 12.38 13.49
C LEU A 11 -2.29 11.80 12.11
N GLU A 12 -2.11 12.57 11.04
CA GLU A 12 -2.37 12.14 9.66
C GLU A 12 -1.46 10.99 9.24
N VAL A 13 -0.18 11.02 9.61
CA VAL A 13 0.78 9.97 9.28
C VAL A 13 0.45 8.68 10.02
N ASP A 14 0.05 8.77 11.29
CA ASP A 14 -0.39 7.61 12.08
C ASP A 14 -1.65 6.98 11.47
N PHE A 15 -2.65 7.78 11.12
CA PHE A 15 -3.85 7.30 10.44
C PHE A 15 -3.54 6.65 9.10
N ASN A 16 -2.62 7.22 8.32
CA ASN A 16 -2.19 6.66 7.05
C ASN A 16 -1.55 5.27 7.23
N LEU A 17 -0.71 5.08 8.27
CA LEU A 17 -0.15 3.77 8.59
C LEU A 17 -1.23 2.76 8.97
N ILE A 18 -2.18 3.16 9.82
CA ILE A 18 -3.32 2.31 10.20
C ILE A 18 -4.12 1.91 8.95
N LEU A 19 -4.40 2.85 8.05
CA LEU A 19 -5.16 2.57 6.83
C LEU A 19 -4.44 1.56 5.93
N GLN A 20 -3.12 1.66 5.82
CA GLN A 20 -2.32 0.67 5.09
C GLN A 20 -2.41 -0.71 5.74
N ILE A 21 -2.26 -0.81 7.07
CA ILE A 21 -2.39 -2.08 7.80
C ILE A 21 -3.80 -2.68 7.62
N VAL A 22 -4.85 -1.87 7.76
CA VAL A 22 -6.24 -2.30 7.53
C VAL A 22 -6.43 -2.79 6.09
N SER A 23 -5.87 -2.08 5.12
CA SER A 23 -5.91 -2.51 3.70
C SER A 23 -5.23 -3.86 3.50
N PHE A 24 -4.13 -4.15 4.22
CA PHE A 24 -3.50 -5.47 4.20
C PHE A 24 -4.41 -6.57 4.75
N LEU A 25 -5.06 -6.30 5.88
CA LEU A 25 -5.96 -7.25 6.50
C LEU A 25 -7.13 -7.58 5.56
N ILE A 26 -7.65 -6.58 4.83
CA ILE A 26 -8.66 -6.78 3.79
C ILE A 26 -8.10 -7.66 2.65
N LEU A 27 -6.86 -7.44 2.22
CA LEU A 27 -6.20 -8.31 1.22
C LEU A 27 -6.13 -9.77 1.70
N ILE A 28 -5.73 -10.01 2.95
CA ILE A 28 -5.68 -11.35 3.55
C ILE A 28 -7.08 -11.98 3.56
N VAL A 29 -8.10 -11.25 4.01
CA VAL A 29 -9.50 -11.71 4.01
C VAL A 29 -9.94 -12.06 2.58
N GLY A 30 -9.55 -11.26 1.59
CA GLY A 30 -9.82 -11.56 0.19
C GLY A 30 -9.15 -12.85 -0.31
N ILE A 31 -7.94 -13.17 0.15
CA ILE A 31 -7.28 -14.44 -0.14
C ILE A 31 -8.06 -15.61 0.50
N VAL A 32 -8.58 -15.44 1.71
CA VAL A 32 -9.46 -16.44 2.35
C VAL A 32 -10.73 -16.68 1.52
N TYR A 33 -11.36 -15.62 1.01
CA TYR A 33 -12.52 -15.77 0.12
C TYR A 33 -12.17 -16.52 -1.17
N LYS A 34 -11.01 -16.25 -1.77
CA LYS A 34 -10.51 -16.99 -2.93
C LYS A 34 -10.36 -18.49 -2.60
N ASN A 35 -9.73 -18.83 -1.48
CA ASN A 35 -9.52 -20.22 -1.06
C ASN A 35 -10.85 -20.95 -0.80
N ARG A 36 -11.87 -20.22 -0.35
CA ARG A 36 -13.25 -20.71 -0.20
C ARG A 36 -14.07 -20.68 -1.50
N LYS A 37 -13.43 -20.44 -2.66
CA LYS A 37 -14.07 -20.31 -3.99
C LYS A 37 -15.13 -19.19 -4.08
N LYS A 38 -15.15 -18.24 -3.14
CA LYS A 38 -16.05 -17.08 -3.12
C LYS A 38 -15.46 -15.92 -3.92
N PHE A 39 -15.30 -16.10 -5.24
CA PHE A 39 -14.60 -15.15 -6.12
C PHE A 39 -15.24 -13.76 -6.15
N LYS A 40 -16.57 -13.65 -6.06
CA LYS A 40 -17.25 -12.34 -5.98
C LYS A 40 -16.82 -11.55 -4.74
N MET A 41 -16.77 -12.20 -3.58
CA MET A 41 -16.35 -11.55 -2.32
C MET A 41 -14.86 -11.21 -2.33
N HIS A 42 -14.03 -12.09 -2.91
CA HIS A 42 -12.61 -11.80 -3.16
C HIS A 42 -12.48 -10.50 -3.98
N SER A 43 -13.11 -10.41 -5.14
CA SER A 43 -12.98 -9.23 -6.00
C SER A 43 -13.50 -7.94 -5.36
N ILE A 44 -14.64 -7.99 -4.64
CA ILE A 44 -15.16 -6.83 -3.89
C ILE A 44 -14.14 -6.39 -2.83
N SER A 45 -13.59 -7.33 -2.05
CA SER A 45 -12.58 -7.00 -1.03
C SER A 45 -11.30 -6.41 -1.65
N MET A 46 -10.85 -6.90 -2.81
CA MET A 46 -9.72 -6.29 -3.53
C MET A 46 -10.04 -4.87 -3.98
N GLY A 47 -11.25 -4.63 -4.48
CA GLY A 47 -11.71 -3.30 -4.87
C GLY A 47 -11.70 -2.32 -3.70
N VAL A 48 -12.23 -2.72 -2.54
CA VAL A 48 -12.21 -1.91 -1.32
C VAL A 48 -10.77 -1.60 -0.88
N ALA A 49 -9.88 -2.60 -0.86
CA ALA A 49 -8.48 -2.40 -0.48
C ALA A 49 -7.76 -1.42 -1.41
N VAL A 50 -7.97 -1.52 -2.73
CA VAL A 50 -7.38 -0.60 -3.71
C VAL A 50 -7.93 0.82 -3.54
N ILE A 51 -9.24 0.99 -3.34
CA ILE A 51 -9.85 2.31 -3.12
C ILE A 51 -9.28 2.97 -1.86
N LEU A 52 -9.23 2.23 -0.74
CA LEU A 52 -8.65 2.74 0.50
C LEU A 52 -7.18 3.16 0.28
N HIS A 53 -6.39 2.31 -0.36
CA HIS A 53 -4.98 2.61 -0.63
C HIS A 53 -4.81 3.86 -1.52
N VAL A 54 -5.63 4.02 -2.56
CA VAL A 54 -5.61 5.20 -3.44
C VAL A 54 -5.99 6.47 -2.68
N ILE A 55 -7.01 6.41 -1.82
CA ILE A 55 -7.41 7.54 -0.97
C ILE A 55 -6.25 7.92 -0.03
N SER A 56 -5.63 6.94 0.63
CA SER A 56 -4.44 7.11 1.47
C SER A 56 -3.31 7.83 0.72
N PHE A 57 -3.05 7.39 -0.51
CA PHE A 57 -2.00 7.95 -1.35
C PHE A 57 -2.32 9.39 -1.74
N LEU A 58 -3.50 9.66 -2.28
CA LEU A 58 -3.87 10.99 -2.76
C LEU A 58 -3.98 12.01 -1.63
N ALA A 59 -4.48 11.59 -0.47
CA ALA A 59 -4.71 12.49 0.66
C ALA A 59 -3.43 12.77 1.47
N ILE A 60 -2.55 11.78 1.63
CA ILE A 60 -1.46 11.84 2.62
C ILE A 60 -0.11 11.53 1.99
N MET A 61 0.11 10.31 1.49
CA MET A 61 1.47 9.89 1.06
C MET A 61 1.98 10.69 -0.14
N GLY A 62 1.16 10.89 -1.16
CA GLY A 62 1.50 11.61 -2.38
C GLY A 62 1.90 13.06 -2.11
N PRO A 63 1.05 13.87 -1.45
CA PRO A 63 1.40 15.25 -1.09
C PRO A 63 2.69 15.37 -0.26
N ILE A 64 2.87 14.49 0.73
CA ILE A 64 4.12 14.46 1.54
C ILE A 64 5.32 14.10 0.66
N PHE A 65 5.18 13.09 -0.19
CA PHE A 65 6.26 12.62 -1.07
C PHE A 65 6.73 13.73 -2.03
N PHE A 66 5.79 14.36 -2.74
CA PHE A 66 6.13 15.39 -3.71
C PHE A 66 6.66 16.68 -3.06
N ARG A 67 6.21 17.03 -1.85
CA ARG A 67 6.74 18.17 -1.09
C ARG A 67 8.21 17.98 -0.69
N HIS A 68 8.61 16.76 -0.38
CA HIS A 68 9.97 16.43 0.09
C HIS A 68 10.83 15.77 -0.99
N LEU A 69 10.45 15.88 -2.27
CA LEU A 69 11.12 15.19 -3.38
C LEU A 69 12.62 15.52 -3.46
N GLY A 70 13.00 16.78 -3.23
CA GLY A 70 14.40 17.20 -3.19
C GLY A 70 15.21 16.42 -2.13
N ILE A 71 14.66 16.26 -0.93
CA ILE A 71 15.31 15.51 0.16
C ILE A 71 15.49 14.04 -0.23
N TYR A 72 14.49 13.41 -0.85
CA TYR A 72 14.60 12.01 -1.28
C TYR A 72 15.66 11.79 -2.36
N VAL A 73 16.00 12.82 -3.14
CA VAL A 73 17.03 12.74 -4.18
C VAL A 73 18.41 13.09 -3.61
N ASP A 74 18.51 14.18 -2.86
CA ASP A 74 19.77 14.71 -2.36
C ASP A 74 20.42 13.81 -1.28
N TYR A 75 19.59 13.10 -0.52
CA TYR A 75 20.03 12.24 0.60
C TYR A 75 19.80 10.74 0.33
N ILE A 76 19.87 10.31 -0.93
CA ILE A 76 19.62 8.91 -1.33
C ILE A 76 20.55 7.87 -0.67
N SER A 77 21.69 8.30 -0.12
CA SER A 77 22.61 7.44 0.63
C SER A 77 22.18 7.17 2.07
N SER A 78 21.25 7.97 2.63
CA SER A 78 20.75 7.79 3.99
C SER A 78 19.79 6.60 4.07
N THR A 79 19.86 5.84 5.17
CA THR A 79 19.09 4.61 5.34
C THR A 79 17.58 4.87 5.33
N GLU A 80 17.14 5.97 5.94
CA GLU A 80 15.74 6.40 6.01
C GLU A 80 15.16 6.66 4.62
N ILE A 81 15.95 7.30 3.76
CA ILE A 81 15.55 7.62 2.38
C ILE A 81 15.60 6.38 1.50
N GLN A 82 16.57 5.49 1.69
CA GLN A 82 16.62 4.20 1.01
C GLN A 82 15.40 3.34 1.34
N THR A 83 15.02 3.24 2.61
CA THR A 83 13.81 2.49 3.00
C THR A 83 12.56 3.13 2.42
N THR A 84 12.53 4.47 2.32
CA THR A 84 11.42 5.20 1.68
C THR A 84 11.32 4.85 0.19
N TRP A 85 12.44 4.77 -0.54
CA TRP A 85 12.43 4.38 -1.97
C TRP A 85 12.03 2.92 -2.18
N ILE A 86 12.52 2.01 -1.33
CA ILE A 86 12.15 0.58 -1.38
C ILE A 86 10.68 0.38 -0.97
N HIS A 87 10.08 1.31 -0.22
CA HIS A 87 8.64 1.37 0.00
C HIS A 87 7.89 1.93 -1.23
N ALA A 88 8.30 3.11 -1.70
CA ALA A 88 7.55 3.91 -2.67
C ALA A 88 7.50 3.29 -4.06
N ILE A 89 8.61 2.73 -4.58
CA ILE A 89 8.65 2.15 -5.93
C ILE A 89 7.76 0.90 -6.03
N PRO A 90 7.91 -0.13 -5.16
CA PRO A 90 7.00 -1.27 -5.15
C PRO A 90 5.56 -0.87 -4.83
N GLY A 91 5.35 0.12 -3.96
CA GLY A 91 4.03 0.63 -3.62
C GLY A 91 3.30 1.24 -4.81
N ALA A 92 3.99 2.12 -5.56
CA ALA A 92 3.47 2.71 -6.79
C ALA A 92 3.14 1.64 -7.85
N ALA A 93 4.06 0.68 -8.07
CA ALA A 93 3.84 -0.42 -8.99
C ALA A 93 2.65 -1.30 -8.58
N ALA A 94 2.54 -1.66 -7.29
CA ALA A 94 1.43 -2.43 -6.75
C ALA A 94 0.10 -1.69 -6.85
N MET A 95 0.08 -0.38 -6.60
CA MET A 95 -1.12 0.44 -6.73
C MET A 95 -1.60 0.50 -8.18
N ILE A 96 -0.70 0.75 -9.14
CA ILE A 96 -1.03 0.76 -10.58
C ILE A 96 -1.59 -0.60 -11.01
N LEU A 97 -0.90 -1.70 -10.67
CA LEU A 97 -1.36 -3.05 -10.98
C LEU A 97 -2.71 -3.36 -10.32
N GLY A 98 -2.91 -2.95 -9.07
CA GLY A 98 -4.15 -3.12 -8.33
C GLY A 98 -5.33 -2.41 -9.01
N ILE A 99 -5.15 -1.14 -9.39
CA ILE A 99 -6.14 -0.36 -10.14
C ILE A 99 -6.47 -1.06 -11.46
N LEU A 100 -5.46 -1.49 -12.22
CA LEU A 100 -5.67 -2.18 -13.50
C LEU A 100 -6.42 -3.50 -13.32
N LEU A 101 -6.02 -4.33 -12.35
CA LEU A 101 -6.64 -5.63 -12.09
C LEU A 101 -8.10 -5.49 -11.64
N VAL A 102 -8.38 -4.57 -10.71
CA VAL A 102 -9.74 -4.28 -10.22
C VAL A 102 -10.58 -3.65 -11.33
N GLY A 103 -10.05 -2.69 -12.09
CA GLY A 103 -10.76 -2.05 -13.19
C GLY A 103 -11.13 -3.04 -14.29
N LEU A 104 -10.19 -3.91 -14.69
CA LEU A 104 -10.48 -4.95 -15.69
C LEU A 104 -11.49 -5.99 -15.19
N TRP A 105 -11.54 -6.27 -13.89
CA TRP A 105 -12.60 -7.09 -13.29
C TRP A 105 -13.95 -6.37 -13.31
N ALA A 106 -13.99 -5.09 -12.94
CA ALA A 106 -15.21 -4.29 -12.88
C ALA A 106 -15.91 -4.17 -14.25
N LEU A 107 -15.14 -4.19 -15.35
CA LEU A 107 -15.71 -4.20 -16.71
C LEU A 107 -16.41 -5.52 -17.07
N LYS A 108 -15.98 -6.66 -16.50
CA LYS A 108 -16.50 -8.01 -16.81
C LYS A 108 -16.53 -8.90 -15.57
N PRO A 109 -17.37 -8.60 -14.55
CA PRO A 109 -17.29 -9.23 -13.23
C PRO A 109 -17.64 -10.73 -13.22
N ALA A 110 -18.39 -11.20 -14.22
CA ALA A 110 -18.76 -12.62 -14.37
C ALA A 110 -17.64 -13.49 -15.01
N ASN A 111 -16.60 -12.89 -15.59
CA ASN A 111 -15.57 -13.63 -16.32
C ASN A 111 -14.41 -14.06 -15.41
N ILE A 112 -14.64 -15.12 -14.63
CA ILE A 112 -13.64 -15.69 -13.69
C ILE A 112 -12.42 -16.25 -14.45
N ALA A 113 -12.62 -16.78 -15.66
CA ALA A 113 -11.53 -17.34 -16.47
C ALA A 113 -10.48 -16.29 -16.86
N ALA A 114 -10.91 -15.05 -17.15
CA ALA A 114 -10.00 -13.94 -17.42
C ALA A 114 -9.14 -13.58 -16.20
N CYS A 115 -9.68 -13.74 -14.98
CA CYS A 115 -8.95 -13.52 -13.73
C CYS A 115 -7.86 -14.58 -13.54
N SER A 116 -8.17 -15.85 -13.81
CA SER A 116 -7.19 -16.96 -13.76
C SER A 116 -5.99 -16.74 -14.71
N LYS A 117 -6.23 -16.23 -15.92
CA LYS A 117 -5.17 -15.91 -16.88
C LYS A 117 -4.17 -14.85 -16.38
N ARG A 118 -4.59 -14.01 -15.41
CA ARG A 118 -3.77 -12.95 -14.82
C ARG A 118 -3.20 -13.31 -13.46
N LYS A 119 -3.29 -14.57 -13.03
CA LYS A 119 -2.84 -15.04 -11.72
C LYS A 119 -1.42 -14.56 -11.37
N ARG A 120 -0.46 -14.68 -12.30
CA ARG A 120 0.93 -14.24 -12.06
C ARG A 120 1.03 -12.74 -11.75
N LEU A 121 0.23 -11.90 -12.42
CA LEU A 121 0.19 -10.47 -12.13
C LEU A 121 -0.45 -10.19 -10.77
N MET A 122 -1.48 -10.94 -10.39
CA MET A 122 -2.09 -10.83 -9.05
C MET A 122 -1.09 -11.24 -7.95
N ASP A 123 -0.38 -12.36 -8.14
CA ASP A 123 0.64 -12.82 -7.19
C ASP A 123 1.78 -11.79 -7.06
N LEU A 124 2.25 -11.24 -8.19
CA LEU A 124 3.25 -10.16 -8.21
C LEU A 124 2.74 -8.90 -7.49
N THR A 125 1.48 -8.52 -7.71
CA THR A 125 0.86 -7.36 -7.05
C THR A 125 0.89 -7.54 -5.53
N VAL A 126 0.50 -8.71 -5.03
CA VAL A 126 0.52 -9.02 -3.59
C VAL A 126 1.96 -8.99 -3.04
N LEU A 127 2.93 -9.52 -3.78
CA LEU A 127 4.33 -9.51 -3.36
C LEU A 127 4.88 -8.07 -3.26
N LEU A 128 4.68 -7.25 -4.30
CA LEU A 128 5.11 -5.86 -4.31
C LEU A 128 4.44 -5.05 -3.18
N TRP A 129 3.16 -5.31 -2.95
CA TRP A 129 2.41 -4.68 -1.87
C TRP A 129 2.93 -5.08 -0.49
N LEU A 130 3.27 -6.36 -0.28
CA LEU A 130 3.87 -6.85 0.97
C LEU A 130 5.23 -6.22 1.23
N ILE A 131 6.11 -6.19 0.22
CA ILE A 131 7.43 -5.53 0.31
C ILE A 131 7.22 -4.06 0.67
N SER A 132 6.32 -3.36 -0.04
CA SER A 132 6.01 -1.97 0.22
C SER A 132 5.52 -1.75 1.65
N LEU A 133 4.58 -2.55 2.16
CA LEU A 133 4.07 -2.39 3.53
C LEU A 133 5.18 -2.55 4.57
N VAL A 134 6.02 -3.59 4.44
CA VAL A 134 7.13 -3.83 5.37
C VAL A 134 8.07 -2.62 5.40
N PHE A 135 8.50 -2.13 4.23
CA PHE A 135 9.38 -0.96 4.17
C PHE A 135 8.69 0.36 4.55
N GLY A 136 7.36 0.44 4.42
CA GLY A 136 6.57 1.57 4.90
C GLY A 136 6.56 1.64 6.43
N ILE A 137 6.40 0.50 7.09
CA ILE A 137 6.51 0.40 8.56
C ILE A 137 7.93 0.75 9.02
N ILE A 138 8.96 0.23 8.34
CA ILE A 138 10.36 0.54 8.67
C ILE A 138 10.62 2.04 8.50
N THR A 139 10.18 2.65 7.40
CA THR A 139 10.29 4.09 7.16
C THR A 139 9.61 4.89 8.28
N TYR A 140 8.40 4.51 8.68
CA TYR A 140 7.70 5.16 9.79
C TYR A 140 8.53 5.13 11.08
N ILE A 141 9.07 3.96 11.44
CA ILE A 141 9.91 3.80 12.64
C ILE A 141 11.17 4.67 12.51
N LEU A 142 11.91 4.54 11.42
CA LEU A 142 13.18 5.23 11.23
C LEU A 142 13.05 6.75 11.16
N VAL A 143 11.95 7.28 10.64
CA VAL A 143 11.75 8.74 10.51
C VAL A 143 11.15 9.35 11.78
N TYR A 144 10.24 8.65 12.46
CA TYR A 144 9.43 9.26 13.53
C TYR A 144 9.74 8.77 14.95
N THR A 145 10.52 7.69 15.12
CA THR A 145 10.89 7.17 16.46
C THR A 145 12.36 7.37 16.81
N SER A 146 13.22 7.61 15.81
CA SER A 146 14.66 7.83 16.00
C SER A 146 15.01 9.23 16.50
N VAL A 147 14.08 10.19 16.47
CA VAL A 147 14.30 11.55 16.97
C VAL A 147 13.86 11.64 18.42
N THR A 148 14.74 11.16 19.31
CA THR A 148 14.82 11.62 20.70
C THR A 148 16.11 12.42 20.84
N THR A 149 16.06 13.71 20.50
CA THR A 149 17.01 14.73 20.97
C THR A 149 16.24 16.00 21.25
#